data_AF-A0A4U0GHM0-F1
#
_entry.id   AF-A0A4U0GHM0-F1
#
_cell.length_a   1.000
_cell.length_b   1.000
_cell.length_c   1.000
_cell.angle_alpha   90.00
_cell.angle_beta   90.00
_cell.angle_gamma   90.00
#
_symmetry.space_group_name_H-M   'P 1'
#
loop_
_entity.id
_entity.type
_entity.pdbx_description
1 polymer ?
#
loop_
_entity_poly.entity_id
_entity_poly.type
_entity_poly.pdbx_seq_one_letter_code
_entity_poly.pdbx_strand_id
1 'polypeptide(L)'
;MPLDRDAIVGKLIVLLEDFTQDWDNDLDAAMSADSRLLADLGFESVDIIQLTVAIEEDFGLSKTPFDKLLMKDGRYVDDLSIGQIADFLSAFVRG
;
A
#
# COMPACT_ATOMS: atom_id res chain seq x y z
N MET A 1 21.22 -0.45 -4.07
CA MET A 1 21.07 0.15 -2.72
C MET A 1 19.63 -0.12 -2.34
N PRO A 2 19.30 -0.64 -1.14
CA PRO A 2 17.90 -0.85 -0.79
C PRO A 2 17.14 0.46 -1.04
N LEU A 3 15.98 0.37 -1.71
CA LEU A 3 15.14 1.55 -1.92
C LEU A 3 14.83 2.17 -0.56
N ASP A 4 15.07 3.47 -0.43
CA ASP A 4 14.73 4.17 0.80
C ASP A 4 13.20 4.20 0.98
N ARG A 5 12.77 4.34 2.23
CA ARG A 5 11.34 4.31 2.59
C ARG A 5 10.55 5.36 1.80
N ASP A 6 11.12 6.54 1.59
CA ASP A 6 10.44 7.65 0.93
C ASP A 6 10.24 7.37 -0.56
N ALA A 7 11.18 6.69 -1.21
CA ALA A 7 11.06 6.19 -2.57
C ALA A 7 9.98 5.10 -2.70
N ILE A 8 9.88 4.22 -1.69
CA ILE A 8 8.79 3.22 -1.64
C ILE A 8 7.44 3.92 -1.48
N VAL A 9 7.33 4.89 -0.57
CA VAL A 9 6.10 5.71 -0.40
C VAL A 9 5.74 6.40 -1.71
N GLY A 10 6.70 7.04 -2.39
CA GLY A 10 6.45 7.71 -3.67
C GLY A 10 5.92 6.75 -4.75
N LYS A 11 6.51 5.55 -4.86
CA LYS A 11 6.01 4.51 -5.78
C LYS A 11 4.62 4.02 -5.41
N LEU A 12 4.35 3.81 -4.12
CA LEU A 12 3.03 3.39 -3.64
C LEU A 12 1.97 4.46 -3.92
N ILE A 13 2.29 5.75 -3.76
CA ILE A 13 1.38 6.85 -4.09
C ILE A 13 1.02 6.80 -5.57
N VAL A 14 2.00 6.70 -6.47
CA VAL A 14 1.74 6.61 -7.92
C VAL A 14 0.87 5.39 -8.26
N LEU A 15 1.15 4.23 -7.64
CA LEU A 15 0.34 3.04 -7.82
C LEU A 15 -1.11 3.23 -7.33
N LEU A 16 -1.29 3.86 -6.17
CA LEU A 16 -2.61 4.11 -5.58
C LEU A 16 -3.40 5.17 -6.35
N GLU A 17 -2.73 6.19 -6.90
CA GLU A 17 -3.34 7.17 -7.79
C GLU A 17 -3.89 6.49 -9.05
N ASP A 18 -3.13 5.58 -9.67
CA ASP A 18 -3.60 4.78 -10.80
C ASP A 18 -4.77 3.85 -10.40
N PHE A 19 -4.66 3.20 -9.24
CA PHE A 19 -5.68 2.28 -8.74
C PHE A 19 -7.02 2.95 -8.41
N THR A 20 -6.99 4.22 -7.97
CA THR A 20 -8.16 4.99 -7.54
C THR A 20 -8.65 6.00 -8.58
N GLN A 21 -7.98 6.11 -9.73
CA GLN A 21 -8.30 7.12 -10.76
C GLN A 21 -9.76 7.04 -11.25
N ASP A 22 -10.31 5.83 -11.35
CA ASP A 22 -11.67 5.59 -11.84
C ASP A 22 -12.72 5.59 -10.71
N TRP A 23 -12.31 5.84 -9.47
CA TRP A 23 -13.22 5.95 -8.34
C TRP A 23 -13.78 7.38 -8.32
N ASP A 24 -15.08 7.51 -8.00
CA ASP A 24 -15.75 8.81 -7.88
C ASP A 24 -15.39 9.52 -6.55
N ASN A 25 -14.10 9.47 -6.21
CA ASN A 25 -13.53 10.03 -4.99
C ASN A 25 -12.81 11.33 -5.36
N ASP A 26 -13.43 12.47 -5.09
CA ASP A 26 -12.75 13.76 -5.08
C ASP A 26 -11.77 13.77 -3.89
N LEU A 27 -10.54 13.30 -4.14
CA LEU A 27 -9.45 13.40 -3.17
C LEU A 27 -9.08 14.88 -3.02
N ASP A 28 -9.64 15.53 -1.98
CA ASP A 28 -9.39 16.93 -1.66
C ASP A 28 -7.91 17.26 -1.36
N ALA A 29 -7.11 16.24 -1.05
CA ALA A 29 -5.70 16.36 -0.69
C ALA A 29 -4.84 15.29 -1.36
N ALA A 30 -3.60 15.65 -1.71
CA ALA A 30 -2.61 14.72 -2.22
C ALA A 30 -2.32 13.61 -1.19
N MET A 31 -2.17 12.38 -1.67
CA MET A 31 -1.81 11.24 -0.82
C MET A 31 -0.45 11.44 -0.16
N SER A 32 -0.29 10.91 1.05
CA SER A 32 0.95 10.96 1.82
C SER A 32 1.18 9.65 2.58
N ALA A 33 2.33 9.51 3.23
CA ALA A 33 2.62 8.33 4.06
C ALA A 33 1.57 8.09 5.18
N ASP A 34 0.85 9.14 5.60
CA ASP A 34 -0.17 9.07 6.64
C ASP A 34 -1.56 8.73 6.09
N SER A 35 -1.78 8.84 4.78
CA SER A 35 -3.04 8.50 4.14
C SER A 35 -3.38 7.03 4.34
N ARG A 36 -4.62 6.78 4.74
CA ARG A 36 -5.14 5.46 5.08
C ARG A 36 -6.04 4.90 3.99
N LEU A 37 -5.85 3.61 3.68
CA LEU A 37 -6.55 2.94 2.60
C LEU A 37 -8.07 2.97 2.79
N LEU A 38 -8.57 2.66 3.99
CA LEU A 38 -10.02 2.64 4.23
C LEU A 38 -10.54 4.04 4.57
N ALA A 39 -9.98 4.67 5.61
CA ALA A 39 -10.55 5.89 6.14
C ALA A 39 -10.44 7.09 5.18
N ASP A 40 -9.36 7.18 4.39
CA ASP A 40 -9.11 8.33 3.53
C ASP A 40 -9.35 8.01 2.05
N LEU A 41 -8.98 6.81 1.60
CA LEU A 41 -9.05 6.44 0.17
C LEU A 41 -10.28 5.60 -0.20
N GLY A 42 -11.03 5.10 0.78
CA GLY A 42 -12.27 4.35 0.53
C GLY A 42 -12.08 2.93 0.00
N PHE A 43 -10.89 2.33 0.18
CA PHE A 43 -10.65 0.93 -0.22
C PHE A 43 -11.60 -0.03 0.50
N GLU A 44 -12.09 -1.04 -0.22
CA GLU A 44 -12.71 -2.20 0.40
C GLU A 44 -11.68 -3.33 0.62
N SER A 45 -12.06 -4.34 1.41
CA SER A 45 -11.22 -5.51 1.66
C SER A 45 -10.83 -6.24 0.36
N VAL A 46 -11.66 -6.19 -0.67
CA VAL A 46 -11.38 -6.80 -1.99
C VAL A 46 -10.29 -6.02 -2.73
N ASP A 47 -10.32 -4.69 -2.64
CA ASP A 47 -9.34 -3.81 -3.28
C ASP A 47 -7.97 -3.97 -2.64
N ILE A 48 -7.91 -4.17 -1.32
CA ILE A 48 -6.65 -4.45 -0.62
C ILE A 48 -5.98 -5.72 -1.15
N ILE A 49 -6.74 -6.79 -1.40
CA ILE A 49 -6.16 -8.03 -1.95
C ILE A 49 -5.59 -7.78 -3.35
N GLN A 50 -6.32 -7.05 -4.20
CA GLN A 50 -5.83 -6.69 -5.54
C GLN A 50 -4.58 -5.79 -5.48
N LEU A 51 -4.57 -4.82 -4.56
CA LEU A 51 -3.43 -3.96 -4.31
C LEU A 51 -2.19 -4.76 -3.93
N THR A 52 -2.31 -5.81 -3.09
CA THR A 52 -1.14 -6.64 -2.75
C THR A 52 -0.50 -7.29 -3.97
N VAL A 53 -1.31 -7.76 -4.92
CA VAL A 53 -0.82 -8.33 -6.18
C VAL A 53 -0.15 -7.25 -7.04
N ALA A 54 -0.79 -6.09 -7.18
CA ALA A 54 -0.24 -4.98 -7.96
C ALA A 54 1.10 -4.47 -7.39
N ILE A 55 1.24 -4.44 -6.06
CA ILE A 55 2.51 -4.11 -5.40
C ILE A 55 3.58 -5.16 -5.73
N GLU A 56 3.26 -6.46 -5.71
CA GLU A 56 4.24 -7.48 -6.09
C GLU A 56 4.72 -7.28 -7.53
N GLU A 57 3.82 -6.97 -8.44
CA GLU A 57 4.14 -6.72 -9.85
C GLU A 57 4.99 -5.45 -10.04
N ASP A 58 4.60 -4.30 -9.46
CA ASP A 58 5.33 -3.02 -9.63
C ASP A 58 6.72 -3.03 -8.99
N PHE A 59 6.86 -3.71 -7.84
CA PHE A 59 8.14 -3.81 -7.13
C PHE A 59 8.97 -5.03 -7.54
N GLY A 60 8.47 -5.88 -8.46
CA GLY A 60 9.15 -7.10 -8.90
C GLY A 60 9.38 -8.10 -7.75
N LEU A 61 8.48 -8.10 -6.76
CA LEU A 61 8.54 -9.00 -5.62
C LEU A 61 7.85 -10.33 -5.94
N SER A 62 8.16 -11.35 -5.16
CA SER A 62 7.44 -12.62 -5.24
C SER A 62 7.34 -13.26 -3.86
N LYS A 63 6.17 -13.80 -3.53
CA LYS A 63 5.89 -14.51 -2.28
C LYS A 63 6.06 -13.62 -1.04
N THR A 64 5.68 -12.36 -1.16
CA THR A 64 5.70 -11.40 -0.07
C THR A 64 4.59 -11.77 0.92
N PRO A 65 4.89 -11.92 2.23
CA PRO A 65 3.92 -12.40 3.22
C PRO A 65 2.98 -11.26 3.66
N PHE A 66 2.14 -10.76 2.76
CA PHE A 66 1.17 -9.69 3.05
C PHE A 66 0.14 -10.09 4.11
N ASP A 67 -0.08 -11.38 4.33
CA ASP A 67 -0.86 -11.90 5.46
C ASP A 67 -0.34 -11.36 6.80
N LYS A 68 0.98 -11.17 6.94
CA LYS A 68 1.59 -10.60 8.15
C LYS A 68 1.41 -9.08 8.28
N LEU A 69 1.14 -8.40 7.17
CA LEU A 69 0.80 -6.98 7.17
C LEU A 69 -0.67 -6.77 7.48
N LEU A 70 -1.53 -7.60 6.87
CA LEU A 70 -2.99 -7.55 6.99
C LEU A 70 -3.50 -8.16 8.31
N MET A 71 -2.72 -9.00 8.97
CA MET A 71 -3.07 -9.60 10.26
C MET A 71 -2.06 -9.23 11.34
N LYS A 72 -2.56 -8.71 12.46
CA LYS A 72 -1.79 -8.39 13.66
C LYS A 72 -2.41 -9.07 14.88
N ASP A 73 -1.60 -9.83 15.60
CA ASP A 73 -2.01 -10.56 16.82
C ASP A 73 -3.26 -11.44 16.61
N GLY A 74 -3.37 -12.07 15.44
CA GLY A 74 -4.50 -12.95 15.08
C GLY A 74 -5.80 -12.22 14.70
N ARG A 75 -5.76 -10.90 14.51
CA ARG A 75 -6.88 -10.09 14.03
C ARG A 75 -6.52 -9.37 12.75
N TYR A 76 -7.52 -9.16 11.88
CA TYR A 76 -7.35 -8.29 10.72
C TYR A 76 -7.06 -6.87 11.18
N VAL A 77 -6.15 -6.21 10.47
CA VAL A 77 -5.89 -4.80 10.64
C VAL A 77 -7.06 -4.03 10.06
N ASP A 78 -7.69 -3.18 10.89
CA ASP A 78 -8.88 -2.43 10.51
C ASP A 78 -8.59 -1.37 9.44
N ASP A 79 -7.37 -0.82 9.39
CA ASP A 79 -6.96 0.15 8.39
C ASP A 79 -5.42 0.24 8.29
N LEU A 80 -4.90 0.48 7.09
CA LEU A 80 -3.48 0.55 6.79
C LEU A 80 -3.13 1.90 6.16
N SER A 81 -2.05 2.52 6.64
CA SER A 81 -1.48 3.69 5.96
C SER A 81 -0.45 3.30 4.89
N ILE A 82 -0.26 4.18 3.91
CA ILE A 82 0.78 4.03 2.87
C ILE A 82 2.16 3.83 3.51
N GLY A 83 2.45 4.59 4.58
CA GLY A 83 3.69 4.48 5.33
C GLY A 83 3.89 3.11 5.97
N GLN A 84 2.83 2.50 6.53
CA GLN A 84 2.93 1.15 7.11
C GLN A 84 3.24 0.09 6.05
N ILE A 85 2.66 0.23 4.86
CA ILE A 85 2.96 -0.64 3.71
C ILE A 85 4.42 -0.44 3.29
N ALA A 86 4.88 0.80 3.19
CA ALA A 86 6.27 1.10 2.83
C ALA A 86 7.27 0.53 3.86
N ASP A 87 6.98 0.67 5.15
CA ASP A 87 7.79 0.11 6.23
C ASP A 87 7.90 -1.43 6.11
N PHE A 88 6.79 -2.09 5.79
CA PHE A 88 6.77 -3.53 5.54
C PHE A 88 7.60 -3.92 4.30
N LEU A 89 7.42 -3.21 3.19
CA LEU A 89 8.10 -3.50 1.91
C LEU A 89 9.61 -3.24 1.97
N SER A 90 10.06 -2.32 2.83
CA SER A 90 11.49 -2.01 3.00
C SER A 90 12.34 -3.23 3.35
N ALA A 91 11.75 -4.27 3.95
CA ALA A 91 12.43 -5.52 4.26
C ALA A 91 12.65 -6.45 3.06
N PHE A 92 11.92 -6.23 1.96
CA PHE A 92 11.86 -7.13 0.79
C PHE A 92 12.42 -6.48 -0.47
N VAL A 93 12.23 -5.16 -0.61
CA VAL A 93 12.67 -4.42 -1.78
C VAL A 93 14.19 -4.23 -1.74
N ARG A 94 14.89 -4.83 -2.72
CA ARG A 94 16.34 -4.65 -2.94
C ARG A 94 16.52 -3.83 -4.20
N GLY A 95 17.04 -2.61 -4.08
CA GLY A 95 17.46 -1.80 -5.22
C GLY A 95 18.93 -1.96 -5.56
#